data_AF-A0A3D2J8Z8-F1
#
_entry.id   AF-A0A3D2J8Z8-F1
#
_cell.length_a   1.000
_cell.length_b   1.000
_cell.length_c   1.000
_cell.angle_alpha   90.00
_cell.angle_beta   90.00
_cell.angle_gamma   90.00
#
_symmetry.space_group_name_H-M   'P 1'
#
loop_
_entity.id
_entity.type
_entity.pdbx_description
1 polymer ?
#
loop_
_entity_poly.entity_id
_entity_poly.type
_entity_poly.pdbx_seq_one_letter_code
_entity_poly.pdbx_strand_id
1 'polypeptide(L)'
;MPKLMKEGRKFGIAVIVASQGLGDFHSDVLGNTGTKIIFRMNFPESHKVSRFISTRQGQDIAAGIALLPVGSAYVQTPEMKYGTVVKMHPLTE
;
A
#
# COMPACT_ATOMS: atom_id res chain seq x y z
N MET A 1 -5.31 17.71 3.88
CA MET A 1 -5.22 16.31 4.36
C MET A 1 -3.97 15.97 5.18
N PRO A 2 -2.74 16.46 4.90
CA PRO A 2 -1.53 16.01 5.61
C PRO A 2 -1.57 16.17 7.14
N LYS A 3 -2.20 17.25 7.63
CA LYS A 3 -2.33 17.52 9.08
C LYS A 3 -3.13 16.44 9.81
N LEU A 4 -4.27 16.02 9.26
CA LEU A 4 -5.10 14.96 9.85
C LEU A 4 -4.35 13.63 9.90
N MET A 5 -3.55 13.30 8.89
CA MET A 5 -2.78 12.05 8.87
C MET A 5 -1.60 12.07 9.86
N LYS A 6 -1.00 13.23 10.12
CA LYS A 6 0.08 13.38 11.12
C LYS A 6 -0.46 13.43 12.55
N GLU A 7 -1.55 14.15 12.78
CA GLU A 7 -2.06 14.43 14.14
C GLU A 7 -3.18 13.49 14.58
N GLY A 8 -3.96 12.92 13.65
CA GLY A 8 -5.13 12.07 13.97
C GLY A 8 -4.79 10.87 14.84
N ARG A 9 -3.59 10.29 14.68
CA ARG A 9 -3.09 9.20 15.53
C ARG A 9 -3.09 9.56 17.02
N LYS A 10 -2.82 10.83 17.38
CA LYS A 10 -2.82 11.29 18.77
C LYS A 10 -4.21 11.24 19.41
N PHE A 11 -5.26 11.26 18.59
CA PHE A 11 -6.66 11.28 19.02
C PHE A 11 -7.37 9.94 18.76
N GLY A 12 -6.62 8.88 18.42
CA GLY A 12 -7.22 7.58 18.08
C GLY A 12 -7.98 7.57 16.75
N ILE A 13 -7.80 8.57 15.89
CA ILE A 13 -8.49 8.66 14.61
C ILE A 13 -7.68 7.89 13.54
N ALA A 14 -8.31 6.91 12.91
CA ALA A 14 -7.78 6.20 11.75
C ALA A 14 -8.27 6.88 10.46
N VAL A 15 -7.36 7.06 9.51
CA VAL A 15 -7.67 7.62 8.18
C VAL A 15 -7.25 6.60 7.13
N ILE A 16 -8.21 6.19 6.30
CA ILE A 16 -7.96 5.33 5.14
C ILE A 16 -8.10 6.20 3.89
N VAL A 17 -7.10 6.11 3.02
CA VAL A 17 -7.12 6.75 1.70
C VAL A 17 -6.94 5.67 0.65
N ALA A 18 -7.70 5.78 -0.43
CA ALA A 18 -7.66 4.85 -1.55
C ALA A 18 -7.70 5.65 -2.84
N SER A 19 -6.82 5.31 -3.78
CA SER A 19 -6.81 5.87 -5.13
C SER A 19 -6.30 4.83 -6.13
N GLN A 20 -6.63 5.05 -7.40
CA GLN A 20 -6.14 4.27 -8.53
C GLN A 20 -4.77 4.76 -9.02
N GLY A 21 -4.39 6.01 -8.72
CA GLY A 21 -3.11 6.61 -9.09
C GLY A 21 -2.28 7.02 -7.89
N LEU A 22 -0.97 6.77 -7.95
CA LEU A 22 -0.06 7.21 -6.88
C LEU A 22 0.08 8.73 -6.83
N GLY A 23 -0.07 9.40 -7.97
CA GLY A 23 0.02 10.85 -8.12
C GLY A 23 -1.11 11.63 -7.44
N ASP A 24 -2.21 10.96 -7.09
CA ASP A 24 -3.32 11.59 -6.36
C ASP A 24 -3.00 11.79 -4.88
N PHE A 25 -1.96 11.11 -4.38
CA PHE A 25 -1.52 11.24 -3.01
C PHE A 25 -0.44 12.30 -2.87
N HIS A 26 -0.60 13.17 -1.88
CA HIS A 26 0.47 14.04 -1.43
C HIS A 26 1.65 13.20 -0.91
N SER A 27 2.89 13.57 -1.22
CA SER A 27 4.11 12.83 -0.83
C SER A 27 4.18 12.52 0.67
N ASP A 28 3.87 13.50 1.52
CA ASP A 28 3.74 13.33 2.98
C ASP A 28 2.78 12.22 3.39
N VAL A 29 1.72 11.96 2.63
CA VAL A 29 0.75 10.89 2.93
C VAL A 29 1.37 9.51 2.67
N LEU A 30 2.11 9.38 1.57
CA LEU A 30 2.80 8.13 1.21
C LEU A 30 3.92 7.77 2.18
N GLY A 31 4.65 8.78 2.68
CA GLY A 31 5.71 8.60 3.66
C GLY A 31 5.23 8.28 5.07
N ASN A 32 4.07 8.83 5.49
CA ASN A 32 3.58 8.69 6.87
C ASN A 32 2.57 7.54 7.07
N THR A 33 2.18 6.83 6.00
CA THR A 33 1.22 5.71 6.12
C THR A 33 1.87 4.50 6.77
N GLY A 34 1.37 4.12 7.96
CA GLY A 34 1.84 2.93 8.69
C GLY A 34 1.40 1.61 8.06
N THR A 35 0.18 1.55 7.52
CA THR A 35 -0.33 0.38 6.79
C THR A 35 -0.40 0.69 5.30
N LYS A 36 0.01 -0.27 4.47
CA LYS A 36 -0.01 -0.17 3.02
C LYS A 36 -0.71 -1.40 2.44
N ILE A 37 -1.66 -1.15 1.55
CA ILE A 37 -2.40 -2.16 0.79
C ILE A 37 -2.26 -1.77 -0.68
N ILE A 38 -1.48 -2.55 -1.43
CA ILE A 38 -1.14 -2.26 -2.82
C ILE A 38 -1.74 -3.34 -3.69
N PHE A 39 -2.75 -2.96 -4.48
CA PHE A 39 -3.32 -3.80 -5.52
C PHE A 39 -2.45 -3.83 -6.77
N ARG A 40 -2.84 -4.64 -7.74
CA ARG A 40 -2.19 -4.68 -9.05
C ARG A 40 -2.09 -3.27 -9.65
N MET A 41 -0.88 -2.88 -10.02
CA MET A 41 -0.58 -1.66 -10.76
C MET A 41 0.32 -2.00 -11.94
N ASN A 42 0.13 -1.35 -13.09
CA ASN A 42 1.00 -1.58 -14.25
C ASN A 42 2.28 -0.73 -14.16
N PHE A 43 3.28 -1.07 -14.97
CA PHE A 43 4.45 -0.21 -15.16
C PHE A 43 4.03 1.15 -15.77
N PRO A 44 4.59 2.30 -15.34
CA PRO A 44 5.69 2.48 -14.39
C PRO A 44 5.27 2.58 -12.91
N GLU A 45 3.97 2.60 -12.61
CA GLU A 45 3.47 2.82 -11.24
C GLU A 45 3.84 1.68 -10.29
N SER A 46 3.88 0.43 -10.76
CA SER A 46 4.36 -0.71 -9.96
C SER A 46 5.78 -0.52 -9.42
N HIS A 47 6.66 0.10 -10.22
CA HIS A 47 8.03 0.39 -9.82
C HIS A 47 8.13 1.57 -8.85
N LYS A 48 7.27 2.58 -8.99
CA LYS A 48 7.20 3.68 -8.03
C LYS A 48 6.70 3.19 -6.68
N VAL A 49 5.65 2.37 -6.69
CA VAL A 49 4.97 1.96 -5.48
C VAL A 49 5.72 0.86 -4.72
N SER A 50 6.51 0.03 -5.41
CA SER A 50 7.32 -1.04 -4.79
C SER A 50 8.29 -0.51 -3.73
N ARG A 51 8.76 0.74 -3.88
CA ARG A 51 9.66 1.41 -2.93
C ARG A 51 9.03 1.65 -1.56
N PHE A 52 7.71 1.59 -1.45
CA PHE A 52 7.01 1.78 -0.19
C PHE A 52 6.74 0.46 0.55
N ILE A 53 7.08 -0.71 -0.03
CA ILE A 53 6.95 -2.01 0.64
C ILE A 53 8.33 -2.61 0.87
N SER A 54 8.54 -3.12 2.07
CA SER A 54 9.74 -3.88 2.42
C SER A 54 9.52 -5.35 2.12
N THR A 55 10.49 -6.01 1.48
CA THR A 55 10.43 -7.45 1.17
C THR A 55 11.77 -8.13 1.43
N ARG A 56 11.79 -9.46 1.28
CA ARG A 56 13.04 -10.23 1.40
C ARG A 56 13.98 -9.87 0.25
N GLN A 57 15.28 -9.87 0.52
CA GLN A 57 16.30 -9.65 -0.51
C GLN A 57 16.12 -10.62 -1.69
N GLY A 58 16.34 -10.11 -2.91
CA GLY A 58 16.25 -10.87 -4.15
C GLY A 58 14.86 -10.97 -4.77
N GLN A 59 13.82 -10.37 -4.18
CA GLN A 59 12.49 -10.33 -4.78
C GLN A 59 12.29 -9.07 -5.64
N ASP A 60 11.89 -9.25 -6.91
CA ASP A 60 11.42 -8.14 -7.75
C ASP A 60 9.96 -7.83 -7.44
N ILE A 61 9.77 -6.84 -6.57
CA ILE A 61 8.46 -6.42 -6.09
C ILE A 61 7.71 -5.61 -7.13
N ALA A 62 8.41 -4.87 -7.99
CA ALA A 62 7.77 -4.12 -9.06
C ALA A 62 7.11 -5.08 -10.06
N ALA A 63 7.82 -6.15 -10.44
CA ALA A 63 7.26 -7.22 -11.26
C ALA A 63 6.14 -7.96 -10.52
N GLY A 64 6.34 -8.28 -9.24
CA GLY A 64 5.34 -8.95 -8.41
C GLY A 64 4.01 -8.17 -8.32
N ILE A 65 4.07 -6.84 -8.14
CA ILE A 65 2.88 -5.98 -8.11
C ILE A 65 2.17 -5.95 -9.46
N ALA A 66 2.93 -5.87 -10.57
CA ALA A 66 2.36 -5.84 -11.92
C ALA A 66 1.62 -7.13 -12.31
N LEU A 67 2.06 -8.25 -11.73
CA LEU A 67 1.52 -9.60 -11.97
C LEU A 67 0.50 -10.04 -10.92
N LEU A 68 0.12 -9.19 -9.96
CA LEU A 68 -0.88 -9.55 -8.96
C LEU A 68 -2.20 -9.98 -9.60
N PRO A 69 -2.79 -11.11 -9.18
CA PRO A 69 -4.15 -11.48 -9.59
C PRO A 69 -5.18 -10.45 -9.11
N VAL A 70 -6.30 -10.38 -9.82
CA VAL A 70 -7.47 -9.59 -9.38
C VAL A 70 -7.90 -10.07 -7.99
N GLY A 71 -8.25 -9.11 -7.11
CA GLY A 71 -8.60 -9.40 -5.73
C GLY A 71 -7.42 -9.83 -4.85
N SER A 72 -6.18 -9.64 -5.30
CA SER A 72 -4.98 -9.81 -4.47
C SER A 72 -4.27 -8.48 -4.25
N ALA A 73 -3.62 -8.34 -3.09
CA ALA A 73 -2.84 -7.16 -2.76
C ALA A 73 -1.59 -7.53 -1.97
N TYR A 74 -0.52 -6.75 -2.12
CA TYR A 74 0.54 -6.72 -1.12
C TYR A 74 0.06 -5.90 0.08
N VAL A 75 0.13 -6.50 1.27
CA VAL A 75 -0.23 -5.86 2.52
C VAL A 75 0.99 -5.81 3.43
N GLN A 76 1.26 -4.63 4.00
CA GLN A 76 2.24 -4.45 5.06
C GLN A 76 1.65 -3.54 6.14
N THR A 77 1.51 -4.06 7.35
CA THR A 77 1.15 -3.28 8.55
C THR A 77 2.42 -2.83 9.29
N PRO A 78 2.33 -1.90 10.28
CA PRO A 78 3.48 -1.45 11.04
C PRO A 78 4.24 -2.56 11.78
N GLU A 79 3.56 -3.65 12.14
CA GLU A 79 4.14 -4.78 12.87
C GLU A 79 4.79 -5.81 11.93
N MET A 80 4.53 -5.72 10.63
CA MET A 80 5.09 -6.63 9.63
C MET A 80 6.47 -6.19 9.18
N LYS A 81 7.46 -7.07 9.34
CA LYS A 81 8.81 -6.86 8.80
C LYS A 81 8.84 -6.80 7.27
N TYR A 82 8.00 -7.59 6.62
CA TYR A 82 7.91 -7.68 5.17
C TYR A 82 6.46 -7.70 4.72
N GLY A 83 6.17 -7.04 3.60
CA GLY A 83 4.88 -7.15 2.92
C GLY A 83 4.60 -8.58 2.46
N THR A 84 3.34 -8.97 2.52
CA THR A 84 2.86 -10.30 2.10
C THR A 84 1.69 -10.15 1.13
N VAL A 85 1.58 -11.06 0.17
CA VAL A 85 0.42 -11.11 -0.72
C VAL A 85 -0.76 -11.72 0.02
N VAL A 86 -1.88 -10.99 0.05
CA VAL A 86 -3.14 -11.39 0.66
C VAL A 86 -4.22 -11.41 -0.42
N LYS A 87 -5.17 -12.36 -0.30
CA LYS A 87 -6.38 -12.41 -1.14
C LYS A 87 -7.54 -11.74 -0.41
N MET A 88 -8.28 -10.90 -1.12
CA MET A 88 -9.50 -10.29 -0.62
C MET A 88 -10.57 -11.35 -0.42
N HIS A 89 -11.30 -11.26 0.68
CA HIS A 89 -12.49 -12.07 0.86
C HIS A 89 -13.55 -11.61 -0.16
N PRO A 90 -14.23 -12.53 -0.86
CA PRO A 90 -15.32 -12.15 -1.74
C PRO A 90 -16.41 -11.43 -0.94
N LEU A 91 -17.00 -10.39 -1.52
CA LEU A 91 -18.25 -9.85 -0.99
C LEU A 91 -19.33 -10.87 -1.34
N THR A 92 -19.86 -11.56 -0.34
CA THR A 92 -21.11 -12.30 -0.47
C THR A 92 -22.25 -11.28 -0.48
N GLU A 93 -23.02 -11.24 -1.56
CA GLU A 93 -24.29 -10.51 -1.62
C GLU A 93 -25.35 -11.14 -0.70
#